data_AF-A0A1X7S8Q7-F1
#
_entry.id   AF-A0A1X7S8Q7-F1
#
_cell.length_a   1.000
_cell.length_b   1.000
_cell.length_c   1.000
_cell.angle_alpha   90.00
_cell.angle_beta   90.00
_cell.angle_gamma   90.00
#
_symmetry.space_group_name_H-M   'P 1'
#
loop_
_entity.id
_entity.type
_entity.pdbx_description
1 polymer ?
#
loop_
_entity_poly.entity_id
_entity_poly.type
_entity_poly.pdbx_seq_one_letter_code
_entity_poly.pdbx_strand_id
1 'polypeptide(L)'
;MLFSYFSNVIAPVMVVLDDDANGYRSLILPMAFEDEVLCRAVMVVAAQHLSRRRPEFQKPAEAGRTAVISRLRNDSVQHSADKVLSECTWATLIVLLVGETVTGSPDYGLLIRMLLSLSTCTPVRDANPVLSKFLQAQTQMFELLGVPLLGETAGVLTLQKASESLTGWLSYPYIPEESEDWRLTESIRQCFLLACDIYKQCAECPEENPNLDESLQARSIQQLIDVVSQITPEARGAHALVWVCFIAGAASIDPTHRTYFVHRMEQVYARTHFGNIPGSIQSVQNIWAREEGERWTVCVPRVANVLVM
;
A
#
# COMPACT_ATOMS: atom_id res chain seq x y z
N MET A 1 4.76 21.31 14.32
CA MET A 1 4.86 21.36 12.84
C MET A 1 4.76 19.98 12.19
N LEU A 2 5.67 19.04 12.47
CA LEU A 2 5.69 17.71 11.81
C LEU A 2 4.45 16.85 12.08
N PHE A 3 3.91 16.84 13.30
CA PHE A 3 2.64 16.15 13.61
C PHE A 3 1.45 16.69 12.80
N SER A 4 1.31 18.01 12.75
CA SER A 4 0.27 18.64 11.93
C SER A 4 0.49 18.36 10.44
N TYR A 5 1.73 18.35 9.98
CA TYR A 5 2.06 17.98 8.60
C TYR A 5 1.66 16.52 8.30
N PHE A 6 1.99 15.58 9.17
CA PHE A 6 1.57 14.18 9.04
C PHE A 6 0.04 14.09 8.96
N SER A 7 -0.67 14.74 9.89
CA SER A 7 -2.14 14.75 9.97
C SER A 7 -2.81 15.33 8.70
N ASN A 8 -2.26 16.41 8.14
CA ASN A 8 -2.91 17.16 7.07
C ASN A 8 -2.45 16.76 5.66
N VAL A 9 -1.31 16.09 5.52
CA VAL A 9 -0.70 15.78 4.21
C VAL A 9 -0.50 14.28 4.00
N ILE A 10 -0.10 13.54 5.02
CA ILE A 10 0.23 12.11 4.88
C ILE A 10 -0.98 11.23 5.20
N ALA A 11 -1.61 11.44 6.36
CA ALA A 11 -2.79 10.69 6.79
C ALA A 11 -3.94 10.66 5.77
N PRO A 12 -4.27 11.74 5.02
CA PRO A 12 -5.30 11.68 3.97
C PRO A 12 -5.00 10.69 2.86
N VAL A 13 -3.72 10.49 2.51
CA VAL A 13 -3.29 9.63 1.41
C VAL A 13 -3.31 8.16 1.83
N MET A 14 -3.25 7.87 3.13
CA MET A 14 -3.21 6.52 3.66
C MET A 14 -4.59 5.88 3.89
N VAL A 15 -5.67 6.58 3.58
CA VAL A 15 -7.05 6.08 3.61
C VAL A 15 -7.73 6.39 2.28
N VAL A 16 -8.75 5.63 1.89
CA VAL A 16 -9.44 5.85 0.61
C VAL A 16 -10.32 7.10 0.68
N LEU A 17 -11.21 7.15 1.66
CA LEU A 17 -11.95 8.34 2.02
C LEU A 17 -11.33 8.95 3.28
N ASP A 18 -10.89 10.20 3.14
CA ASP A 18 -10.41 11.00 4.26
C ASP A 18 -11.58 11.76 4.89
N ASP A 19 -11.77 11.54 6.19
CA ASP A 19 -12.76 12.20 7.04
C ASP A 19 -12.29 12.24 8.50
N ASP A 20 -13.19 12.66 9.40
CA ASP A 20 -12.91 12.77 10.84
C ASP A 20 -12.64 11.42 11.51
N ALA A 21 -13.03 10.30 10.88
CA ALA A 21 -12.79 8.96 11.36
C ALA A 21 -11.43 8.39 10.91
N ASN A 22 -10.58 9.17 10.23
CA ASN A 22 -9.24 8.74 9.81
C ASN A 22 -8.42 8.25 11.02
N GLY A 23 -8.18 6.93 11.08
CA GLY A 23 -7.49 6.27 12.20
C GLY A 23 -6.04 6.70 12.40
N TYR A 24 -5.37 7.23 11.37
CA TYR A 24 -4.06 7.85 11.57
C TYR A 24 -4.17 9.10 12.46
N ARG A 25 -5.22 9.91 12.31
CA ARG A 25 -5.45 11.09 13.15
C ARG A 25 -6.04 10.74 14.51
N SER A 26 -7.05 9.87 14.53
CA SER A 26 -7.85 9.61 15.74
C SER A 26 -7.25 8.54 16.65
N LEU A 27 -6.32 7.72 16.16
CA LEU A 27 -5.71 6.63 16.93
C LEU A 27 -4.18 6.74 16.98
N ILE A 28 -3.51 6.77 15.82
CA ILE A 28 -2.04 6.74 15.76
C ILE A 28 -1.42 7.99 16.36
N LEU A 29 -1.91 9.19 16.03
CA LEU A 29 -1.35 10.43 16.58
C LEU A 29 -1.51 10.53 18.12
N PRO A 30 -2.68 10.22 18.72
CA PRO A 30 -2.80 10.11 20.18
C PRO A 30 -1.80 9.14 20.80
N MET A 31 -1.67 7.92 20.27
CA MET A 31 -0.67 6.94 20.75
C MET A 31 0.76 7.48 20.65
N ALA A 32 1.06 8.23 19.60
CA ALA A 32 2.37 8.83 19.38
C ALA A 32 2.71 9.95 20.40
N PHE A 33 1.76 10.47 21.17
CA PHE A 33 2.06 11.35 22.31
C PHE A 33 2.49 10.57 23.56
N GLU A 34 2.15 9.28 23.64
CA GLU A 34 2.41 8.43 24.79
C GLU A 34 3.64 7.51 24.59
N ASP A 35 3.96 7.17 23.34
CA ASP A 35 5.09 6.31 22.99
C ASP A 35 6.17 7.06 22.19
N GLU A 36 7.40 7.08 22.71
CA GLU A 36 8.52 7.82 22.12
C GLU A 36 8.97 7.26 20.76
N VAL A 37 8.85 5.95 20.56
CA VAL A 37 9.30 5.28 19.32
C VAL A 37 8.34 5.61 18.19
N LEU A 38 7.03 5.48 18.46
CA LEU A 38 5.97 5.85 17.55
C LEU A 38 5.98 7.35 17.25
N CYS A 39 6.15 8.19 18.28
CA CYS A 39 6.35 9.64 18.15
C CYS A 39 7.43 9.97 17.11
N ARG A 40 8.59 9.33 17.28
CA ARG A 40 9.74 9.53 16.41
C ARG A 40 9.46 9.03 14.99
N ALA A 41 8.81 7.88 14.84
CA ALA A 41 8.43 7.35 13.53
C ALA A 41 7.51 8.33 12.77
N VAL A 42 6.45 8.84 13.41
CA VAL A 42 5.54 9.84 12.83
C VAL A 42 6.30 11.09 12.38
N MET A 43 7.16 11.63 13.23
CA MET A 43 7.97 12.82 12.89
C MET A 43 8.94 12.56 11.73
N VAL A 44 9.58 11.40 11.70
CA VAL A 44 10.51 10.99 10.64
C VAL A 44 9.79 10.92 9.30
N VAL A 45 8.64 10.23 9.24
CA VAL A 45 7.87 10.07 7.99
C VAL A 45 7.39 11.44 7.48
N ALA A 46 6.92 12.30 8.38
CA ALA A 46 6.58 13.69 8.04
C ALA A 46 7.77 14.47 7.48
N ALA A 47 8.94 14.34 8.12
CA ALA A 47 10.17 15.00 7.68
C ALA A 47 10.67 14.46 6.34
N GLN A 48 10.60 13.15 6.11
CA GLN A 48 10.95 12.52 4.83
C GLN A 48 10.09 13.09 3.69
N HIS A 49 8.77 13.15 3.88
CA HIS A 49 7.88 13.70 2.86
C HIS A 49 8.14 15.19 2.63
N LEU A 50 8.28 15.98 3.71
CA LEU A 50 8.55 17.41 3.64
C LEU A 50 9.92 17.72 2.99
N SER A 51 10.90 16.82 3.13
CA SER A 51 12.26 17.01 2.61
C SER A 51 12.31 17.22 1.09
N ARG A 52 11.33 16.69 0.36
CA ARG A 52 11.17 16.92 -1.08
C ARG A 52 11.06 18.39 -1.46
N ARG A 53 10.41 19.18 -0.62
CA ARG A 53 10.25 20.63 -0.80
C ARG A 53 11.23 21.44 0.05
N ARG A 54 11.83 20.79 1.06
CA ARG A 54 12.67 21.41 2.09
C ARG A 54 13.86 20.50 2.43
N PRO A 55 14.92 20.48 1.59
CA PRO A 55 16.04 19.54 1.70
C PRO A 55 16.71 19.51 3.08
N GLU A 56 16.58 20.57 3.88
CA GLU A 56 17.09 20.64 5.25
C GLU A 56 16.55 19.53 6.18
N PHE A 57 15.38 18.94 5.86
CA PHE A 57 14.80 17.84 6.64
C PHE A 57 15.35 16.46 6.26
N GLN A 58 16.09 16.32 5.16
CA GLN A 58 16.55 15.01 4.67
C GLN A 58 17.46 14.30 5.67
N LYS A 59 18.60 14.90 6.01
CA LYS A 59 19.59 14.27 6.92
C LYS A 59 19.00 13.97 8.31
N PRO A 60 18.25 14.89 8.96
CA PRO A 60 17.58 14.59 10.23
C PRO A 60 16.59 13.42 10.12
N ALA A 61 15.85 13.32 9.03
CA ALA A 61 14.88 12.24 8.82
C ALA A 61 15.56 10.88 8.64
N GLU A 62 16.65 10.81 7.86
CA GLU A 62 17.46 9.60 7.69
C GLU A 62 18.05 9.12 9.02
N ALA A 63 18.67 10.03 9.79
CA ALA A 63 19.21 9.72 11.11
C ALA A 63 18.12 9.26 12.08
N GLY A 64 16.94 9.90 12.04
CA GLY A 64 15.78 9.52 12.84
C GLY A 64 15.26 8.12 12.48
N ARG A 65 15.15 7.78 11.20
CA ARG A 65 14.73 6.45 10.74
C ARG A 65 15.68 5.36 11.25
N THR A 66 16.99 5.56 11.10
CA THR A 66 18.00 4.63 11.61
C THR A 66 17.89 4.45 13.11
N ALA A 67 17.61 5.52 13.87
CA ALA A 67 17.41 5.43 15.32
C ALA A 67 16.16 4.62 15.69
N VAL A 68 15.03 4.80 14.99
CA VAL A 68 13.80 4.02 15.21
C VAL A 68 14.04 2.53 14.95
N ILE A 69 14.62 2.18 13.79
CA ILE A 69 14.90 0.78 13.43
C ILE A 69 15.88 0.14 14.41
N SER A 70 16.93 0.86 14.80
CA SER A 70 17.92 0.37 15.77
C SER A 70 17.27 0.11 17.13
N ARG A 71 16.34 0.98 17.56
CA ARG A 71 15.60 0.79 18.81
C ARG A 71 14.67 -0.42 18.75
N LEU A 72 13.87 -0.56 17.69
CA LEU A 72 13.02 -1.75 17.48
C LEU A 72 13.83 -3.05 17.50
N ARG A 73 15.02 -3.04 16.90
CA ARG A 73 15.93 -4.20 16.89
C ARG A 73 16.53 -4.48 18.25
N ASN A 74 16.92 -3.45 19.01
CA ASN A 74 17.44 -3.64 20.36
C ASN A 74 16.35 -4.15 21.30
N ASP A 75 15.13 -3.64 21.16
CA ASP A 75 13.97 -4.05 21.95
C ASP A 75 13.62 -5.51 21.71
N SER A 76 13.68 -5.99 20.46
CA SER A 76 13.44 -7.40 20.14
C SER A 76 14.48 -8.37 20.72
N VAL A 77 15.69 -7.89 21.03
CA VAL A 77 16.77 -8.70 21.62
C VAL A 77 16.77 -8.64 23.16
N GLN A 78 16.48 -7.47 23.74
CA GLN A 78 16.71 -7.19 25.16
C GLN A 78 15.45 -7.25 26.03
N HIS A 79 14.27 -7.11 25.45
CA HIS A 79 13.03 -7.00 26.21
C HIS A 79 12.20 -8.29 26.18
N SER A 80 11.32 -8.44 27.18
CA SER A 80 10.35 -9.54 27.21
C SER A 80 9.40 -9.46 26.02
N ALA A 81 8.91 -10.62 25.57
CA ALA A 81 7.99 -10.73 24.43
C ALA A 81 6.78 -9.76 24.55
N ASP A 82 6.25 -9.54 25.76
CA ASP A 82 5.13 -8.61 25.99
C ASP A 82 5.40 -7.14 25.64
N LYS A 83 6.65 -6.68 25.73
CA LYS A 83 7.01 -5.30 25.36
C LYS A 83 7.24 -5.16 23.87
N VAL A 84 7.71 -6.22 23.22
CA VAL A 84 7.94 -6.28 21.77
C VAL A 84 6.62 -6.45 21.03
N LEU A 85 5.74 -7.33 21.52
CA LEU A 85 4.42 -7.64 21.00
C LEU A 85 3.37 -6.64 21.50
N SER A 86 3.60 -5.34 21.26
CA SER A 86 2.71 -4.25 21.68
C SER A 86 1.97 -3.60 20.52
N GLU A 87 0.83 -2.97 20.80
CA GLU A 87 0.08 -2.15 19.83
C GLU A 87 0.91 -0.95 19.35
N CYS A 88 1.80 -0.39 20.20
CA CYS A 88 2.72 0.68 19.81
C CYS A 88 3.78 0.20 18.81
N THR A 89 4.34 -0.99 19.00
CA THR A 89 5.25 -1.61 18.02
C THR A 89 4.52 -1.83 16.70
N TRP A 90 3.27 -2.29 16.76
CA TRP A 90 2.45 -2.54 15.59
C TRP A 90 2.16 -1.26 14.80
N ALA A 91 1.68 -0.23 15.50
CA ALA A 91 1.51 1.11 14.95
C ALA A 91 2.81 1.67 14.36
N THR A 92 3.95 1.43 15.02
CA THR A 92 5.26 1.90 14.55
C THR A 92 5.64 1.23 13.23
N LEU A 93 5.44 -0.08 13.07
CA LEU A 93 5.71 -0.78 11.80
C LEU A 93 4.81 -0.28 10.67
N ILE A 94 3.52 -0.05 10.95
CA ILE A 94 2.59 0.58 10.01
C ILE A 94 3.11 1.95 9.57
N VAL A 95 3.49 2.82 10.51
CA VAL A 95 4.03 4.15 10.19
C VAL A 95 5.34 4.06 9.42
N LEU A 96 6.23 3.12 9.73
CA LEU A 96 7.46 2.92 8.95
C LEU A 96 7.16 2.50 7.52
N LEU A 97 6.16 1.64 7.28
CA LEU A 97 5.71 1.29 5.93
C LEU A 97 5.11 2.49 5.18
N VAL A 98 4.39 3.38 5.86
CA VAL A 98 4.02 4.69 5.30
C VAL A 98 5.28 5.49 4.90
N GLY A 99 6.35 5.41 5.69
CA GLY A 99 7.65 5.96 5.33
C GLY A 99 8.24 5.38 4.04
N GLU A 100 8.04 4.09 3.78
CA GLU A 100 8.47 3.45 2.53
C GLU A 100 7.64 3.91 1.33
N THR A 101 6.33 4.14 1.48
CA THR A 101 5.50 4.72 0.40
C THR A 101 5.88 6.18 0.14
N VAL A 102 6.15 6.93 1.22
CA VAL A 102 6.67 8.29 1.13
C VAL A 102 7.99 8.30 0.40
N THR A 103 8.98 7.49 0.77
CA THR A 103 10.34 7.58 0.20
C THR A 103 10.49 6.88 -1.15
N GLY A 104 9.73 5.81 -1.41
CA GLY A 104 9.99 4.90 -2.52
C GLY A 104 11.23 4.03 -2.28
N SER A 105 11.46 3.62 -1.03
CA SER A 105 12.62 2.80 -0.66
C SER A 105 12.37 1.30 -0.94
N PRO A 106 13.42 0.54 -1.30
CA PRO A 106 13.32 -0.90 -1.56
C PRO A 106 13.24 -1.76 -0.29
N ASP A 107 13.46 -1.18 0.89
CA ASP A 107 13.59 -1.93 2.15
C ASP A 107 12.24 -2.37 2.78
N TYR A 108 11.13 -2.18 2.08
CA TYR A 108 9.78 -2.48 2.58
C TYR A 108 9.55 -3.96 2.90
N GLY A 109 10.20 -4.88 2.18
CA GLY A 109 9.96 -6.31 2.30
C GLY A 109 10.24 -6.87 3.71
N LEU A 110 11.25 -6.34 4.40
CA LEU A 110 11.54 -6.71 5.78
C LEU A 110 10.44 -6.21 6.74
N LEU A 111 10.00 -4.96 6.55
CA LEU A 111 8.97 -4.35 7.39
C LEU A 111 7.63 -5.07 7.26
N ILE A 112 7.24 -5.49 6.05
CA ILE A 112 6.04 -6.33 5.84
C ILE A 112 6.16 -7.64 6.61
N ARG A 113 7.28 -8.35 6.48
CA ARG A 113 7.47 -9.63 7.20
C ARG A 113 7.40 -9.46 8.72
N MET A 114 7.99 -8.38 9.24
CA MET A 114 7.90 -8.04 10.66
C MET A 114 6.46 -7.72 11.08
N LEU A 115 5.73 -6.95 10.26
CA LEU A 115 4.34 -6.58 10.53
C LEU A 115 3.45 -7.82 10.59
N LEU A 116 3.53 -8.71 9.60
CA LEU A 116 2.72 -9.93 9.54
C LEU A 116 3.05 -10.88 10.70
N SER A 117 4.33 -11.02 11.03
CA SER A 117 4.74 -11.83 12.19
C SER A 117 4.16 -11.27 13.48
N LEU A 118 4.26 -9.95 13.68
CA LEU A 118 3.73 -9.26 14.85
C LEU A 118 2.21 -9.40 14.96
N SER A 119 1.46 -9.17 13.88
CA SER A 119 -0.01 -9.25 13.90
C SER A 119 -0.53 -10.63 14.26
N THR A 120 0.22 -11.70 13.94
CA THR A 120 -0.16 -13.07 14.33
C THR A 120 0.18 -13.41 15.78
N CYS A 121 1.19 -12.74 16.35
CA CYS A 121 1.71 -13.03 17.69
C CYS A 121 1.13 -12.13 18.78
N THR A 122 0.65 -10.93 18.43
CA THR A 122 0.05 -10.02 19.40
C THR A 122 -1.31 -10.58 19.83
N PRO A 123 -1.50 -10.98 21.10
CA PRO A 123 -2.82 -11.37 21.58
C PRO A 123 -3.73 -10.15 21.41
N VAL A 124 -4.89 -10.34 20.77
CA VAL A 124 -5.95 -9.31 20.75
C VAL A 124 -6.34 -9.08 22.20
N ARG A 125 -5.77 -8.05 22.82
CA ARG A 125 -6.14 -7.65 24.17
C ARG A 125 -7.41 -6.83 24.02
N ASP A 126 -8.50 -7.25 24.67
CA ASP A 126 -9.82 -6.61 24.63
C ASP A 126 -9.85 -5.13 25.10
N ALA A 127 -8.70 -4.51 25.37
CA ALA A 127 -8.61 -3.17 25.93
C ALA A 127 -9.09 -2.08 24.95
N ASN A 128 -8.88 -2.24 23.64
CA ASN A 128 -9.36 -1.28 22.63
C ASN A 128 -9.71 -1.95 21.29
N PRO A 129 -10.98 -2.37 21.09
CA PRO A 129 -11.39 -3.05 19.86
C PRO A 129 -11.33 -2.15 18.61
N VAL A 130 -11.47 -0.83 18.77
CA VAL A 130 -11.39 0.11 17.65
C VAL A 130 -9.96 0.20 17.11
N LEU A 131 -8.98 0.33 18.02
CA LEU A 131 -7.56 0.34 17.68
C LEU A 131 -7.14 -0.99 17.02
N SER A 132 -7.47 -2.11 17.65
CA SER A 132 -7.14 -3.43 17.12
C SER A 132 -7.72 -3.65 15.72
N LYS A 133 -8.98 -3.24 15.48
CA LYS A 133 -9.60 -3.32 14.15
C LYS A 133 -8.87 -2.44 13.13
N PHE A 134 -8.48 -1.22 13.50
CA PHE A 134 -7.72 -0.33 12.63
C PHE A 134 -6.36 -0.90 12.26
N LEU A 135 -5.56 -1.35 13.25
CA LEU A 135 -4.24 -1.93 13.01
C LEU A 135 -4.33 -3.19 12.14
N GLN A 136 -5.34 -4.03 12.36
CA GLN A 136 -5.61 -5.21 11.52
C GLN A 136 -5.96 -4.81 10.08
N ALA A 137 -6.85 -3.83 9.89
CA ALA A 137 -7.24 -3.36 8.56
C ALA A 137 -6.04 -2.77 7.79
N GLN A 138 -5.19 -1.97 8.43
CA GLN A 138 -3.95 -1.47 7.82
C GLN A 138 -2.95 -2.60 7.52
N THR A 139 -2.88 -3.62 8.37
CA THR A 139 -2.03 -4.79 8.12
C THR A 139 -2.48 -5.57 6.90
N GLN A 140 -3.79 -5.82 6.79
CA GLN A 140 -4.40 -6.48 5.64
C GLN A 140 -4.20 -5.69 4.34
N MET A 141 -4.24 -4.36 4.41
CA MET A 141 -3.93 -3.48 3.28
C MET A 141 -2.47 -3.66 2.84
N PHE A 142 -1.49 -3.51 3.75
CA PHE A 142 -0.08 -3.71 3.41
C PHE A 142 0.24 -5.14 2.95
N GLU A 143 -0.43 -6.14 3.51
CA GLU A 143 -0.32 -7.54 3.08
C GLU A 143 -0.78 -7.68 1.62
N LEU A 144 -2.00 -7.23 1.32
CA LEU A 144 -2.63 -7.37 0.00
C LEU A 144 -1.79 -6.69 -1.08
N LEU A 145 -1.29 -5.48 -0.80
CA LEU A 145 -0.59 -4.67 -1.80
C LEU A 145 0.89 -5.05 -1.92
N GLY A 146 1.52 -5.43 -0.80
CA GLY A 146 2.96 -5.63 -0.74
C GLY A 146 3.42 -7.08 -0.95
N VAL A 147 2.69 -8.09 -0.46
CA VAL A 147 3.10 -9.50 -0.58
C VAL A 147 3.20 -9.97 -2.04
N PRO A 148 2.27 -9.61 -2.96
CA PRO A 148 2.40 -9.96 -4.37
C PRO A 148 3.68 -9.44 -5.03
N LEU A 149 4.26 -8.36 -4.50
CA LEU A 149 5.52 -7.79 -5.00
C LEU A 149 6.74 -8.58 -4.51
N LEU A 150 6.60 -9.40 -3.46
CA LEU A 150 7.70 -10.13 -2.83
C LEU A 150 7.83 -11.57 -3.34
N GLY A 151 6.81 -12.11 -4.03
CA GLY A 151 6.87 -13.43 -4.64
C GLY A 151 5.53 -13.93 -5.14
N GLU A 152 5.54 -14.60 -6.30
CA GLU A 152 4.34 -15.06 -6.99
C GLU A 152 3.46 -15.98 -6.15
N THR A 153 4.03 -17.05 -5.58
CA THR A 153 3.29 -18.05 -4.81
C THR A 153 2.61 -17.45 -3.58
N ALA A 154 3.34 -16.64 -2.81
CA ALA A 154 2.77 -15.95 -1.65
C ALA A 154 1.71 -14.93 -2.08
N GLY A 155 1.97 -14.20 -3.18
CA GLY A 155 1.04 -13.25 -3.78
C GLY A 155 -0.30 -13.89 -4.13
N VAL A 156 -0.31 -15.02 -4.85
CA VAL A 156 -1.54 -15.72 -5.21
C VAL A 156 -2.34 -16.11 -3.97
N LEU A 157 -1.70 -16.70 -2.95
CA LEU A 157 -2.35 -17.09 -1.70
C LEU A 157 -2.96 -15.91 -0.95
N THR A 158 -2.27 -14.76 -0.93
CA THR A 158 -2.79 -13.53 -0.33
C THR A 158 -3.98 -12.99 -1.11
N LEU A 159 -3.90 -12.92 -2.45
CA LEU A 159 -4.96 -12.38 -3.31
C LEU A 159 -6.21 -13.27 -3.38
N GLN A 160 -6.10 -14.56 -3.09
CA GLN A 160 -7.27 -15.44 -2.92
C GLN A 160 -8.17 -14.97 -1.75
N LYS A 161 -7.62 -14.31 -0.75
CA LYS A 161 -8.34 -13.76 0.41
C LYS A 161 -8.69 -12.27 0.23
N ALA A 162 -8.52 -11.72 -0.98
CA ALA A 162 -8.70 -10.30 -1.24
C ALA A 162 -10.09 -9.78 -0.87
N SER A 163 -11.15 -10.52 -1.20
CA SER A 163 -12.52 -10.11 -0.89
C SER A 163 -12.74 -9.86 0.60
N GLU A 164 -12.20 -10.72 1.47
CA GLU A 164 -12.27 -10.55 2.93
C GLU A 164 -11.38 -9.38 3.38
N SER A 165 -10.13 -9.31 2.90
CA SER A 165 -9.18 -8.23 3.23
C SER A 165 -9.73 -6.84 2.88
N LEU A 166 -10.31 -6.68 1.69
CA LEU A 166 -10.87 -5.42 1.21
C LEU A 166 -12.02 -4.94 2.10
N THR A 167 -12.84 -5.84 2.65
CA THR A 167 -13.88 -5.44 3.61
C THR A 167 -13.33 -4.87 4.92
N GLY A 168 -12.05 -5.09 5.23
CA GLY A 168 -11.41 -4.51 6.41
C GLY A 168 -11.15 -3.01 6.28
N TRP A 169 -10.52 -2.59 5.17
CA TRP A 169 -9.99 -1.23 5.01
C TRP A 169 -10.70 -0.38 3.93
N LEU A 170 -11.59 -0.97 3.14
CA LEU A 170 -12.53 -0.24 2.26
C LEU A 170 -13.96 -0.17 2.84
N SER A 171 -14.17 -0.58 4.10
CA SER A 171 -15.49 -0.54 4.72
C SER A 171 -15.72 0.76 5.47
N TYR A 172 -16.77 1.48 5.05
CA TYR A 172 -17.22 2.73 5.63
C TYR A 172 -18.68 2.57 6.09
N PRO A 173 -18.94 1.86 7.20
CA PRO A 173 -20.29 1.42 7.58
C PRO A 173 -21.25 2.56 7.95
N TYR A 174 -20.71 3.75 8.20
CA TYR A 174 -21.49 4.96 8.50
C TYR A 174 -21.90 5.73 7.23
N ILE A 175 -21.36 5.39 6.07
CA ILE A 175 -21.72 6.04 4.81
C ILE A 175 -23.05 5.45 4.34
N PRO A 176 -24.08 6.29 4.07
CA PRO A 176 -25.37 5.80 3.59
C PRO A 176 -25.25 5.05 2.28
N GLU A 177 -25.98 3.94 2.17
CA GLU A 177 -26.11 3.18 0.91
C GLU A 177 -26.58 4.10 -0.22
N GLU A 178 -26.09 3.82 -1.44
CA GLU A 178 -26.37 4.58 -2.66
C GLU A 178 -25.89 6.04 -2.70
N SER A 179 -25.29 6.57 -1.63
CA SER A 179 -24.62 7.88 -1.67
C SER A 179 -23.47 7.90 -2.68
N GLU A 180 -23.02 9.10 -3.07
CA GLU A 180 -21.89 9.26 -4.00
C GLU A 180 -20.62 8.59 -3.46
N ASP A 181 -20.29 8.83 -2.19
CA ASP A 181 -19.14 8.20 -1.52
C ASP A 181 -19.27 6.67 -1.47
N TRP A 182 -20.48 6.14 -1.23
CA TRP A 182 -20.72 4.69 -1.25
C TRP A 182 -20.45 4.10 -2.64
N ARG A 183 -21.01 4.71 -3.70
CA ARG A 183 -20.80 4.26 -5.10
C ARG A 183 -19.33 4.33 -5.50
N LEU A 184 -18.62 5.36 -5.03
CA LEU A 184 -17.20 5.55 -5.26
C LEU A 184 -16.37 4.45 -4.58
N THR A 185 -16.63 4.17 -3.29
CA THR A 185 -15.95 3.07 -2.58
C THR A 185 -16.21 1.71 -3.21
N GLU A 186 -17.43 1.47 -3.69
CA GLU A 186 -17.79 0.24 -4.39
C GLU A 186 -17.07 0.11 -5.73
N SER A 187 -16.96 1.22 -6.48
CA SER A 187 -16.20 1.26 -7.74
C SER A 187 -14.70 1.00 -7.50
N ILE A 188 -14.12 1.59 -6.44
CA ILE A 188 -12.73 1.34 -6.05
C ILE A 188 -12.54 -0.11 -5.63
N ARG A 189 -13.47 -0.67 -4.85
CA ARG A 189 -13.46 -2.09 -4.46
C ARG A 189 -13.50 -3.01 -5.69
N GLN A 190 -14.35 -2.69 -6.67
CA GLN A 190 -14.43 -3.41 -7.93
C GLN A 190 -13.10 -3.36 -8.71
N CYS A 191 -12.46 -2.19 -8.77
CA CYS A 191 -11.13 -2.03 -9.38
C CYS A 191 -10.08 -2.95 -8.73
N PHE A 192 -10.05 -3.04 -7.39
CA PHE A 192 -9.15 -3.93 -6.68
C PHE A 192 -9.42 -5.41 -6.99
N LEU A 193 -10.69 -5.83 -7.00
CA LEU A 193 -11.05 -7.21 -7.34
C LEU A 193 -10.62 -7.60 -8.76
N LEU A 194 -10.87 -6.73 -9.73
CA LEU A 194 -10.44 -6.94 -11.12
C LEU A 194 -8.90 -7.03 -11.23
N ALA A 195 -8.17 -6.17 -10.52
CA ALA A 195 -6.71 -6.25 -10.50
C ALA A 195 -6.22 -7.56 -9.85
N CYS A 196 -6.83 -8.01 -8.75
CA CYS A 196 -6.54 -9.32 -8.16
C CYS A 196 -6.77 -10.46 -9.15
N ASP A 197 -7.85 -10.41 -9.92
CA ASP A 197 -8.16 -11.43 -10.92
C ASP A 197 -7.16 -11.41 -12.08
N ILE A 198 -6.75 -10.23 -12.57
CA ILE A 198 -5.70 -10.08 -13.58
C ILE A 198 -4.38 -10.70 -13.11
N TYR A 199 -3.97 -10.44 -11.86
CA TYR A 199 -2.76 -11.03 -11.30
C TYR A 199 -2.84 -12.56 -11.26
N LYS A 200 -3.93 -13.12 -10.71
CA LYS A 200 -4.11 -14.58 -10.58
C LYS A 200 -4.17 -15.26 -11.93
N GLN A 201 -4.91 -14.69 -12.90
CA GLN A 201 -4.97 -15.20 -14.27
C GLN A 201 -3.56 -15.37 -14.85
N CYS A 202 -2.70 -14.36 -14.71
CA CYS A 202 -1.33 -14.46 -15.19
C CYS A 202 -0.48 -15.48 -14.42
N ALA A 203 -0.57 -15.49 -13.09
CA ALA A 203 0.24 -16.37 -12.23
C ALA A 203 -0.14 -17.86 -12.32
N GLU A 204 -1.41 -18.16 -12.61
CA GLU A 204 -1.93 -19.52 -12.69
C GLU A 204 -1.93 -20.05 -14.13
N CYS A 205 -1.54 -19.23 -15.12
CA CYS A 205 -1.70 -19.62 -16.51
C CYS A 205 -0.75 -20.74 -16.97
N PRO A 206 -1.28 -21.86 -17.49
CA PRO A 206 -0.49 -22.96 -17.99
C PRO A 206 0.13 -22.63 -19.35
N GLU A 207 1.38 -23.06 -19.56
CA GLU A 207 2.16 -22.82 -20.80
C GLU A 207 1.51 -23.42 -22.07
N GLU A 208 0.47 -24.25 -21.92
CA GLU A 208 -0.11 -25.08 -22.98
C GLU A 208 -1.07 -24.33 -23.93
N ASN A 209 -1.59 -23.14 -23.58
CA ASN A 209 -2.52 -22.37 -24.44
C ASN A 209 -2.42 -20.83 -24.30
N PRO A 210 -1.35 -20.21 -24.84
CA PRO A 210 -1.09 -18.77 -24.68
C PRO A 210 -2.14 -17.85 -25.34
N ASN A 211 -2.66 -18.21 -26.51
CA ASN A 211 -3.55 -17.32 -27.29
C ASN A 211 -4.94 -17.08 -26.66
N LEU A 212 -5.51 -18.09 -25.99
CA LEU A 212 -6.80 -17.94 -25.33
C LEU A 212 -6.67 -17.03 -24.11
N ASP A 213 -5.56 -17.15 -23.39
CA ASP A 213 -5.26 -16.38 -22.20
C ASP A 213 -5.03 -14.90 -22.51
N GLU A 214 -4.28 -14.58 -23.57
CA GLU A 214 -4.09 -13.18 -24.02
C GLU A 214 -5.43 -12.47 -24.28
N SER A 215 -6.39 -13.17 -24.88
CA SER A 215 -7.72 -12.60 -25.17
C SER A 215 -8.56 -12.35 -23.91
N LEU A 216 -8.44 -13.21 -22.90
CA LEU A 216 -9.11 -13.07 -21.61
C LEU A 216 -8.49 -11.95 -20.80
N GLN A 217 -7.15 -11.90 -20.75
CA GLN A 217 -6.41 -10.86 -20.07
C GLN A 217 -6.70 -9.48 -20.69
N ALA A 218 -6.72 -9.36 -22.02
CA ALA A 218 -7.08 -8.11 -22.70
C ALA A 218 -8.50 -7.64 -22.33
N ARG A 219 -9.46 -8.57 -22.23
CA ARG A 219 -10.83 -8.26 -21.80
C ARG A 219 -10.88 -7.80 -20.33
N SER A 220 -10.19 -8.50 -19.44
CA SER A 220 -10.10 -8.12 -18.02
C SER A 220 -9.48 -6.73 -17.84
N ILE A 221 -8.43 -6.42 -18.60
CA ILE A 221 -7.78 -5.10 -18.60
C ILE A 221 -8.72 -4.03 -19.14
N GLN A 222 -9.43 -4.28 -20.25
CA GLN A 222 -10.39 -3.32 -20.79
C GLN A 222 -11.54 -3.06 -19.82
N GLN A 223 -12.09 -4.11 -19.20
CA GLN A 223 -13.11 -3.96 -18.17
C GLN A 223 -12.61 -3.10 -17.00
N LEU A 224 -11.35 -3.28 -16.59
CA LEU A 224 -10.76 -2.45 -15.55
C LEU A 224 -10.59 -0.99 -16.00
N ILE A 225 -10.19 -0.73 -17.24
CA ILE A 225 -10.15 0.63 -17.81
C ILE A 225 -11.53 1.27 -17.75
N ASP A 226 -12.58 0.54 -18.17
CA ASP A 226 -13.95 1.04 -18.19
C ASP A 226 -14.41 1.49 -16.79
N VAL A 227 -14.08 0.72 -15.74
CA VAL A 227 -14.41 1.08 -14.35
C VAL A 227 -13.52 2.23 -13.85
N VAL A 228 -12.20 2.18 -14.05
CA VAL A 228 -11.27 3.25 -13.62
C VAL A 228 -11.60 4.59 -14.29
N SER A 229 -12.06 4.57 -15.54
CA SER A 229 -12.41 5.79 -16.29
C SER A 229 -13.60 6.55 -15.71
N GLN A 230 -14.47 5.86 -14.97
CA GLN A 230 -15.60 6.47 -14.28
C GLN A 230 -15.17 7.22 -13.00
N ILE A 231 -13.96 6.92 -12.49
CA ILE A 231 -13.38 7.60 -11.33
C ILE A 231 -12.47 8.71 -11.84
N THR A 232 -12.92 9.96 -11.71
CA THR A 232 -12.12 11.11 -12.14
C THR A 232 -10.78 11.15 -11.38
N PRO A 233 -9.69 11.61 -12.01
CA PRO A 233 -8.39 11.69 -11.35
C PRO A 233 -8.40 12.52 -10.06
N GLU A 234 -9.31 13.49 -9.96
CA GLU A 234 -9.49 14.40 -8.82
C GLU A 234 -10.47 13.86 -7.76
N ALA A 235 -11.22 12.79 -8.06
CA ALA A 235 -12.18 12.20 -7.13
C ALA A 235 -11.52 11.81 -5.80
N ARG A 236 -12.34 11.77 -4.74
CA ARG A 236 -11.93 11.23 -3.45
C ARG A 236 -11.52 9.76 -3.63
N GLY A 237 -10.46 9.31 -2.97
CA GLY A 237 -9.98 7.93 -3.10
C GLY A 237 -9.34 7.55 -4.43
N ALA A 238 -9.32 8.43 -5.44
CA ALA A 238 -8.64 8.14 -6.72
C ALA A 238 -7.14 7.82 -6.54
N HIS A 239 -6.52 8.36 -5.48
CA HIS A 239 -5.13 8.07 -5.13
C HIS A 239 -4.89 6.61 -4.73
N ALA A 240 -5.91 5.88 -4.30
CA ALA A 240 -5.79 4.47 -3.91
C ALA A 240 -5.62 3.52 -5.12
N LEU A 241 -5.77 4.02 -6.35
CA LEU A 241 -5.74 3.20 -7.56
C LEU A 241 -4.33 2.94 -8.12
N VAL A 242 -3.25 3.37 -7.44
CA VAL A 242 -1.88 3.19 -7.92
C VAL A 242 -1.56 1.70 -8.09
N TRP A 243 -1.85 0.87 -7.08
CA TRP A 243 -1.63 -0.58 -7.17
C TRP A 243 -2.46 -1.22 -8.29
N VAL A 244 -3.73 -0.83 -8.41
CA VAL A 244 -4.61 -1.30 -9.50
C VAL A 244 -4.02 -0.98 -10.87
N CYS A 245 -3.56 0.26 -11.08
CA CYS A 245 -2.95 0.70 -12.34
C CYS A 245 -1.62 -0.02 -12.60
N PHE A 246 -0.83 -0.27 -11.55
CA PHE A 246 0.42 -1.03 -11.66
C PHE A 246 0.18 -2.46 -12.17
N ILE A 247 -0.77 -3.18 -11.56
CA ILE A 247 -1.07 -4.57 -11.93
C ILE A 247 -1.55 -4.67 -13.38
N ALA A 248 -2.50 -3.81 -13.76
CA ALA A 248 -3.04 -3.79 -15.10
C ALA A 248 -2.01 -3.33 -16.15
N GLY A 249 -1.20 -2.33 -15.81
CA GLY A 249 -0.09 -1.87 -16.64
C GLY A 249 0.97 -2.95 -16.85
N ALA A 250 1.33 -3.69 -15.79
CA ALA A 250 2.30 -4.78 -15.86
C ALA A 250 1.80 -5.95 -16.72
N ALA A 251 0.51 -6.28 -16.62
CA ALA A 251 -0.14 -7.32 -17.43
C ALA A 251 -0.40 -6.90 -18.89
N SER A 252 -0.42 -5.60 -19.19
CA SER A 252 -0.78 -5.12 -20.52
C SER A 252 0.31 -5.31 -21.57
N ILE A 253 -0.10 -5.72 -22.77
CA ILE A 253 0.72 -5.76 -23.99
C ILE A 253 0.38 -4.62 -24.96
N ASP A 254 -0.80 -4.00 -24.85
CA ASP A 254 -1.24 -2.89 -25.70
C ASP A 254 -0.58 -1.57 -25.25
N PRO A 255 0.19 -0.88 -26.12
CA PRO A 255 0.80 0.42 -25.82
C PRO A 255 -0.18 1.48 -25.32
N THR A 256 -1.44 1.45 -25.78
CA THR A 256 -2.50 2.40 -25.40
C THR A 256 -2.93 2.19 -23.95
N HIS A 257 -3.18 0.93 -23.56
CA HIS A 257 -3.50 0.56 -22.18
C HIS A 257 -2.33 0.89 -21.23
N ARG A 258 -1.10 0.56 -21.64
CA ARG A 258 0.13 0.91 -20.91
C ARG A 258 0.22 2.41 -20.63
N THR A 259 0.01 3.22 -21.66
CA THR A 259 0.02 4.69 -21.55
C THR A 259 -1.07 5.19 -20.60
N TYR A 260 -2.28 4.63 -20.69
CA TYR A 260 -3.40 4.98 -19.82
C TYR A 260 -3.07 4.79 -18.34
N PHE A 261 -2.56 3.61 -17.95
CA PHE A 261 -2.27 3.32 -16.54
C PHE A 261 -1.08 4.12 -15.99
N VAL A 262 -0.03 4.34 -16.80
CA VAL A 262 1.07 5.23 -16.42
C VAL A 262 0.57 6.64 -16.19
N HIS A 263 -0.23 7.17 -17.11
CA HIS A 263 -0.78 8.52 -16.97
C HIS A 263 -1.65 8.67 -15.72
N ARG A 264 -2.46 7.66 -15.39
CA ARG A 264 -3.24 7.64 -14.13
C ARG A 264 -2.34 7.69 -12.90
N MET A 265 -1.26 6.94 -12.86
CA MET A 265 -0.30 6.99 -11.74
C MET A 265 0.41 8.35 -11.65
N GLU A 266 0.79 8.95 -12.78
CA GLU A 266 1.39 10.30 -12.81
C GLU A 266 0.45 11.37 -12.24
N GLN A 267 -0.85 11.29 -12.56
CA GLN A 267 -1.86 12.19 -12.02
C GLN A 267 -1.99 12.08 -10.50
N VAL A 268 -1.90 10.86 -9.94
CA VAL A 268 -1.86 10.67 -8.48
C VAL A 268 -0.58 11.26 -7.90
N TYR A 269 0.58 10.98 -8.51
CA TYR A 269 1.86 11.51 -8.04
C TYR A 269 1.92 13.04 -8.03
N ALA A 270 1.34 13.69 -9.04
CA ALA A 270 1.28 15.15 -9.12
C ALA A 270 0.58 15.79 -7.90
N ARG A 271 -0.33 15.06 -7.26
CA ARG A 271 -1.10 15.50 -6.09
C ARG A 271 -0.48 15.08 -4.77
N THR A 272 -0.10 13.80 -4.65
CA THR A 272 0.37 13.23 -3.38
C THR A 272 1.85 13.47 -3.15
N HIS A 273 2.64 13.49 -4.22
CA HIS A 273 4.09 13.47 -4.20
C HIS A 273 4.71 12.27 -3.46
N PHE A 274 4.00 11.14 -3.32
CA PHE A 274 4.56 9.95 -2.70
C PHE A 274 5.59 9.28 -3.63
N GLY A 275 6.75 8.91 -3.07
CA GLY A 275 7.92 8.51 -3.85
C GLY A 275 7.83 7.13 -4.46
N ASN A 276 7.00 6.28 -3.89
CA ASN A 276 6.75 4.95 -4.44
C ASN A 276 6.09 5.01 -5.82
N ILE A 277 5.28 6.01 -6.13
CA ILE A 277 4.56 6.10 -7.40
C ILE A 277 5.50 6.20 -8.62
N PRO A 278 6.45 7.14 -8.70
CA PRO A 278 7.41 7.16 -9.81
C PRO A 278 8.27 5.90 -9.85
N GLY A 279 8.61 5.31 -8.70
CA GLY A 279 9.28 4.01 -8.65
C GLY A 279 8.42 2.86 -9.21
N SER A 280 7.11 2.92 -9.02
CA SER A 280 6.14 1.94 -9.51
C SER A 280 5.99 2.05 -11.03
N ILE A 281 5.93 3.28 -11.56
CA ILE A 281 5.97 3.55 -13.00
C ILE A 281 7.25 2.98 -13.62
N GLN A 282 8.41 3.26 -13.03
CA GLN A 282 9.68 2.70 -13.51
C GLN A 282 9.69 1.17 -13.46
N SER A 283 9.12 0.58 -12.41
CA SER A 283 9.02 -0.87 -12.26
C SER A 283 8.16 -1.50 -13.36
N VAL A 284 7.03 -0.87 -13.72
CA VAL A 284 6.19 -1.29 -14.85
C VAL A 284 6.95 -1.20 -16.18
N GLN A 285 7.72 -0.13 -16.39
CA GLN A 285 8.54 0.02 -17.60
C GLN A 285 9.63 -1.05 -17.69
N ASN A 286 10.27 -1.40 -16.56
CA ASN A 286 11.23 -2.49 -16.48
C ASN A 286 10.58 -3.85 -16.78
N ILE A 287 9.35 -4.07 -16.30
CA ILE A 287 8.55 -5.25 -16.61
C ILE A 287 8.31 -5.35 -18.12
N TRP A 288 8.04 -4.25 -18.82
CA TRP A 288 7.84 -4.28 -20.28
C TRP A 288 9.12 -4.53 -21.07
N ALA A 289 10.28 -4.23 -20.50
CA ALA A 289 11.60 -4.43 -21.10
C ALA A 289 12.24 -5.79 -20.73
N ARG A 290 11.52 -6.68 -20.03
CA ARG A 290 12.00 -8.01 -19.62
C ARG A 290 12.26 -8.93 -20.82
N GLU A 291 13.02 -10.00 -20.58
CA GLU A 291 13.24 -11.05 -21.58
C GLU A 291 11.92 -11.77 -21.92
N GLU A 292 11.75 -12.13 -23.20
CA GLU A 292 10.58 -12.86 -23.66
C GLU A 292 10.50 -14.25 -23.01
N GLY A 293 9.30 -14.68 -22.63
CA GLY A 293 9.03 -15.99 -22.04
C GLY A 293 8.90 -16.03 -20.53
N GLU A 294 9.30 -14.98 -19.79
CA GLU A 294 9.04 -14.90 -18.35
C GLU A 294 7.75 -14.12 -18.04
N ARG A 295 6.90 -14.69 -17.18
CA ARG A 295 5.70 -14.02 -16.67
C ARG A 295 6.08 -12.84 -15.78
N TRP A 296 5.38 -11.73 -15.92
CA TRP A 296 5.70 -10.52 -15.17
C TRP A 296 5.58 -10.73 -13.65
N THR A 297 4.64 -11.56 -13.21
CA THR A 297 4.42 -11.95 -11.80
C THR A 297 5.64 -12.64 -11.17
N VAL A 298 6.45 -13.36 -11.97
CA VAL A 298 7.69 -14.00 -11.52
C VAL A 298 8.84 -13.00 -11.42
N CYS A 299 8.91 -12.04 -12.36
CA CYS A 299 10.00 -11.07 -12.39
C CYS A 299 9.81 -9.90 -11.41
N VAL A 300 8.57 -9.60 -10.97
CA VAL A 300 8.24 -8.47 -10.08
C VAL A 300 9.19 -8.34 -8.89
N PRO A 301 9.50 -9.38 -8.10
CA PRO A 301 10.38 -9.23 -6.94
C PRO A 301 11.81 -8.79 -7.26
N ARG A 302 12.24 -8.94 -8.53
CA ARG A 302 13.57 -8.52 -9.00
C ARG A 302 13.56 -7.12 -9.61
N VAL A 303 12.43 -6.67 -10.14
CA VAL A 303 12.34 -5.42 -10.92
C VAL A 303 11.55 -4.32 -10.21
N ALA A 304 10.68 -4.68 -9.25
CA ALA A 304 9.96 -3.76 -8.39
C ALA A 304 10.77 -3.47 -7.13
N ASN A 305 11.34 -2.28 -7.08
CA ASN A 305 12.18 -1.82 -5.97
C ASN A 305 11.43 -0.87 -5.02
N VAL A 306 10.10 -0.91 -5.02
CA VAL A 306 9.25 -0.04 -4.20
C VAL A 306 7.97 -0.77 -3.77
N LEU A 307 7.43 -0.34 -2.63
CA LEU A 307 6.08 -0.71 -2.21
C LEU A 307 5.04 0.02 -3.08
N VAL A 308 4.43 -0.70 -4.02
CA VAL A 308 3.37 -0.16 -4.87
C VAL A 308 2.08 0.01 -4.05
N MET A 309 1.63 1.25 -3.87
CA MET A 309 0.46 1.61 -3.08
C MET A 309 -0.07 2.98 -3.46
#